data_AF-A0A927APZ8-F1
#
_entry.id   AF-A0A927APZ8-F1
#
_cell.length_a   1.000
_cell.length_b   1.000
_cell.length_c   1.000
_cell.angle_alpha   90.00
_cell.angle_beta   90.00
_cell.angle_gamma   90.00
#
_symmetry.space_group_name_H-M   'P 1'
#
loop_
_entity.id
_entity.type
_entity.pdbx_description
1 polymer ?
#
loop_
_entity_poly.entity_id
_entity_poly.type
_entity_poly.pdbx_seq_one_letter_code
_entity_poly.pdbx_strand_id
1 'polypeptide(L)'
;MWTTESLWFEVGIVSIIFAVGNMTMGHFEEQTPKIRRIGKYLFILLLICGISMVFGRTTAMTALSTFIIPLLYVHGYYLPKKKGINGLTGEPKSKYYDFRGWDKNIFSK
;
A
#
# COMPACT_ATOMS: atom_id res chain seq x y z
N MET A 1 14.52 21.99 -16.23
CA MET A 1 14.85 21.80 -14.80
C MET A 1 14.65 20.33 -14.46
N TRP A 2 15.71 19.53 -14.55
CA TRP A 2 15.72 18.12 -14.15
C TRP A 2 16.68 17.96 -12.97
N THR A 3 16.39 18.66 -11.87
CA THR A 3 17.18 18.55 -10.64
C THR A 3 16.48 17.55 -9.74
N THR A 4 17.08 16.38 -9.55
CA THR A 4 16.62 15.41 -8.56
C THR A 4 16.74 15.95 -7.14
N GLU A 5 17.51 17.01 -6.89
CA GLU A 5 17.81 17.55 -5.56
C GLU A 5 16.62 18.16 -4.79
N SER A 6 15.44 18.26 -5.41
CA SER A 6 14.25 18.81 -4.74
C SER A 6 13.36 17.72 -4.13
N LEU A 7 12.50 18.10 -3.17
CA LEU A 7 11.47 17.22 -2.58
C LEU A 7 10.49 16.64 -3.61
N TRP A 8 10.44 17.19 -4.84
CA TRP A 8 9.65 16.63 -5.93
C TRP A 8 10.09 15.21 -6.31
N PHE A 9 11.34 14.82 -6.01
CA PHE A 9 11.79 13.44 -6.19
C PHE A 9 11.02 12.48 -5.27
N GLU A 10 10.99 12.77 -3.96
CA GLU A 10 10.24 12.00 -2.96
C GLU A 10 8.75 11.95 -3.32
N VAL A 11 8.18 13.11 -3.69
CA VAL A 11 6.78 13.20 -4.13
C VAL A 11 6.53 12.30 -5.33
N GLY A 12 7.38 12.36 -6.35
CA GLY A 12 7.27 11.54 -7.56
C GLY A 12 7.32 10.04 -7.26
N ILE A 13 8.32 9.61 -6.49
CA ILE A 13 8.51 8.19 -6.14
C ILE A 13 7.32 7.66 -5.34
N VAL A 14 6.91 8.34 -4.27
CA VAL A 14 5.76 7.91 -3.46
C VAL A 14 4.47 7.90 -4.31
N SER A 15 4.26 8.90 -5.15
CA SER A 15 3.09 8.99 -6.04
C SER A 15 3.04 7.82 -7.02
N ILE A 16 4.15 7.47 -7.66
CA ILE A 16 4.23 6.34 -8.61
C ILE A 16 3.92 5.02 -7.89
N ILE A 17 4.49 4.79 -6.71
CA ILE A 17 4.22 3.57 -5.92
C ILE A 17 2.74 3.47 -5.58
N PHE A 18 2.11 4.54 -5.10
CA PHE A 18 0.68 4.53 -4.79
C PHE A 18 -0.19 4.41 -6.04
N ALA A 19 0.19 5.01 -7.17
CA ALA A 19 -0.53 4.88 -8.43
C ALA A 19 -0.52 3.42 -8.91
N VAL A 20 0.67 2.82 -9.03
CA VAL A 20 0.83 1.41 -9.44
C VAL A 20 0.15 0.48 -8.46
N GLY A 21 0.31 0.69 -7.15
CA GLY A 21 -0.32 -0.11 -6.10
C GLY A 21 -1.85 -0.04 -6.16
N ASN A 22 -2.44 1.14 -6.39
CA ASN A 22 -3.90 1.25 -6.52
C ASN A 22 -4.42 0.61 -7.81
N MET A 23 -3.67 0.65 -8.92
CA MET A 23 -4.05 0.01 -10.19
C MET A 23 -3.97 -1.52 -10.11
N THR A 24 -2.95 -2.05 -9.44
CA THR A 24 -2.69 -3.51 -9.38
C THR A 24 -3.37 -4.19 -8.20
N MET A 25 -3.41 -3.53 -7.04
CA MET A 25 -3.88 -4.09 -5.76
C MET A 25 -5.14 -3.39 -5.23
N GLY A 26 -5.81 -2.56 -6.04
CA GLY A 26 -6.96 -1.77 -5.61
C GLY A 26 -8.15 -2.59 -5.10
N HIS A 27 -8.31 -3.83 -5.60
CA HIS A 27 -9.35 -4.77 -5.18
C HIS A 27 -9.17 -5.27 -3.73
N PHE A 28 -7.99 -5.11 -3.15
CA PHE A 28 -7.76 -5.36 -1.72
C PHE A 28 -8.33 -4.21 -0.85
N GLU A 29 -8.76 -3.08 -1.41
CA GLU A 29 -9.32 -1.96 -0.64
C GLU A 29 -10.74 -1.58 -1.07
N GLU A 30 -11.46 -2.51 -1.69
CA GLU A 30 -12.76 -2.30 -2.31
C GLU A 30 -13.80 -1.67 -1.38
N GLN A 31 -13.94 -2.18 -0.15
CA GLN A 31 -14.87 -1.66 0.87
C GLN A 31 -14.22 -0.62 1.80
N THR A 32 -12.97 -0.20 1.53
CA THR A 32 -12.30 0.81 2.36
C THR A 32 -12.79 2.20 1.97
N PRO A 33 -13.23 3.06 2.92
CA PRO A 33 -13.64 4.42 2.60
C PRO A 33 -12.53 5.19 1.86
N LYS A 34 -12.89 5.87 0.77
CA LYS A 34 -11.93 6.60 -0.09
C LYS A 34 -11.05 7.57 0.70
N ILE A 35 -11.62 8.23 1.72
CA ILE A 35 -10.87 9.17 2.57
C ILE A 35 -9.73 8.49 3.34
N ARG A 36 -9.89 7.23 3.78
CA ARG A 36 -8.81 6.48 4.44
C ARG A 36 -7.70 6.12 3.46
N ARG A 37 -8.06 5.85 2.21
CA ARG A 37 -7.09 5.54 1.13
C ARG A 37 -6.27 6.78 0.76
N ILE A 38 -6.93 7.94 0.61
CA ILE A 38 -6.26 9.23 0.39
C ILE A 38 -5.40 9.60 1.59
N GLY A 39 -5.94 9.47 2.81
CA GLY A 39 -5.22 9.76 4.05
C GLY A 39 -3.94 8.93 4.19
N LYS A 40 -3.98 7.63 3.87
CA LYS A 40 -2.79 6.77 3.85
C LYS A 40 -1.73 7.28 2.86
N TYR A 41 -2.12 7.70 1.66
CA TYR A 41 -1.20 8.28 0.68
C TYR A 41 -0.56 9.57 1.21
N LEU A 42 -1.37 10.53 1.66
CA LEU A 42 -0.88 11.81 2.18
C LEU A 42 0.01 11.61 3.42
N PHE A 43 -0.35 10.69 4.31
CA PHE A 43 0.45 10.36 5.48
C PHE A 43 1.83 9.83 5.10
N ILE A 44 1.91 8.84 4.21
CA ILE A 44 3.20 8.28 3.77
C ILE A 44 4.01 9.34 3.01
N LEU A 45 3.37 10.14 2.16
CA LEU A 45 4.03 11.23 1.45
C LEU A 45 4.68 12.23 2.40
N LEU A 46 3.91 12.75 3.36
CA LEU A 46 4.41 13.70 4.36
C LEU A 46 5.49 13.08 5.25
N LEU A 47 5.34 11.81 5.63
CA LEU A 47 6.34 11.08 6.41
C LEU A 47 7.67 10.99 5.67
N ILE A 48 7.67 10.56 4.41
CA ILE A 48 8.90 10.40 3.62
C ILE A 48 9.54 11.75 3.30
N CYS A 49 8.75 12.76 2.93
CA CYS A 49 9.28 14.12 2.75
C CYS A 49 9.88 14.66 4.06
N GLY A 50 9.21 14.44 5.20
CA GLY A 50 9.70 14.84 6.53
C GLY A 50 11.04 14.18 6.88
N ILE A 51 11.16 12.87 6.66
CA ILE A 51 12.43 12.15 6.87
C ILE A 51 13.51 12.68 5.94
N SER A 52 13.18 12.96 4.68
CA SER A 52 14.17 13.49 3.72
C SER A 52 14.69 14.86 4.13
N MET A 53 13.82 15.75 4.64
CA MET A 53 14.22 17.07 5.13
C MET A 53 15.15 17.01 6.35
N VAL A 54 14.94 16.07 7.27
CA VAL A 54 15.68 16.01 8.54
C VAL A 54 16.92 15.12 8.47
N PHE A 55 16.82 13.98 7.77
CA PHE A 55 17.84 12.92 7.77
C PHE A 55 18.42 12.65 6.38
N GLY A 56 18.02 13.44 5.37
CA GLY A 56 18.46 13.29 3.99
C GLY A 56 17.72 12.19 3.22
N ARG A 57 17.84 12.27 1.89
CA ARG A 57 17.15 11.40 0.95
C ARG A 57 17.48 9.91 1.13
N THR A 58 18.75 9.57 1.30
CA THR A 58 19.18 8.16 1.42
C THR A 58 18.43 7.47 2.56
N THR A 59 18.29 8.16 3.69
CA THR A 59 17.53 7.67 4.84
C THR A 59 16.04 7.53 4.51
N ALA A 60 15.45 8.53 3.85
CA ALA A 60 14.04 8.50 3.45
C ALA A 60 13.72 7.36 2.47
N MET A 61 14.56 7.14 1.46
CA MET A 61 14.39 6.06 0.48
C MET A 61 14.62 4.67 1.10
N THR A 62 15.57 4.56 2.03
CA THR A 62 15.76 3.33 2.80
C THR A 62 14.52 3.03 3.63
N ALA A 63 13.99 4.03 4.36
CA ALA A 63 12.76 3.89 5.13
C ALA A 63 11.57 3.50 4.25
N LEU A 64 11.39 4.15 3.09
CA LEU A 64 10.35 3.78 2.12
C LEU A 64 10.49 2.34 1.62
N SER A 65 11.71 1.89 1.33
CA SER A 65 11.99 0.54 0.83
C SER A 65 11.63 -0.54 1.85
N THR A 66 11.68 -0.24 3.15
CA THR A 66 11.29 -1.21 4.19
C THR A 66 9.83 -1.65 4.10
N PHE A 67 8.94 -0.85 3.49
CA PHE A 67 7.54 -1.22 3.28
C PHE A 67 7.34 -2.39 2.30
N ILE A 68 8.39 -2.75 1.53
CA ILE A 68 8.37 -3.98 0.71
C ILE A 68 8.29 -5.22 1.60
N ILE A 69 8.89 -5.19 2.79
CA ILE A 69 8.92 -6.34 3.71
C ILE A 69 7.49 -6.77 4.10
N PRO A 70 6.62 -5.90 4.68
CA PRO A 70 5.25 -6.30 4.99
C PRO A 70 4.44 -6.63 3.73
N LEU A 71 4.68 -5.98 2.58
CA LEU A 71 4.02 -6.32 1.32
C LEU A 71 4.31 -7.78 0.93
N LEU A 72 5.59 -8.15 0.86
CA LEU A 72 6.00 -9.51 0.49
C LEU A 72 5.56 -10.54 1.53
N TYR A 73 5.65 -10.21 2.82
CA TYR A 73 5.20 -11.12 3.87
C TYR A 73 3.69 -11.37 3.80
N VAL A 74 2.88 -10.32 3.68
CA VAL A 74 1.42 -10.45 3.66
C VAL A 74 0.94 -11.16 2.41
N HIS A 75 1.40 -10.71 1.23
CA HIS A 75 0.94 -11.24 -0.06
C HIS A 75 1.64 -12.57 -0.42
N GLY A 76 2.91 -12.75 -0.11
CA GLY A 76 3.66 -13.96 -0.45
C GLY A 76 3.44 -15.12 0.52
N TYR A 77 3.20 -14.84 1.80
CA TYR A 77 3.15 -15.88 2.84
C TYR A 77 1.87 -15.88 3.67
N TYR A 78 1.53 -14.76 4.32
CA TYR A 78 0.47 -14.76 5.32
C TYR A 78 -0.91 -15.05 4.73
N LEU A 79 -1.32 -14.33 3.67
CA LEU A 79 -2.60 -14.58 3.00
C LEU A 79 -2.67 -16.02 2.45
N PRO A 80 -1.68 -16.50 1.65
CA PRO A 80 -1.77 -17.83 1.06
C PRO A 80 -1.67 -18.95 2.09
N LYS A 81 -0.67 -18.90 2.98
CA LYS A 81 -0.35 -20.02 3.88
C LYS A 81 -1.18 -20.03 5.16
N LYS A 82 -1.51 -18.85 5.73
CA LYS A 82 -2.22 -18.79 7.01
C LYS A 82 -3.72 -18.57 6.85
N LYS A 83 -4.18 -17.96 5.75
CA LYS A 83 -5.60 -17.66 5.53
C LYS A 83 -6.23 -18.45 4.39
N GLY A 84 -5.43 -19.12 3.55
CA GLY A 84 -5.93 -19.78 2.35
C GLY A 84 -6.58 -18.79 1.39
N ILE A 85 -6.05 -17.58 1.33
CA ILE A 85 -6.45 -16.48 0.45
C ILE A 85 -5.30 -16.25 -0.53
N ASN A 86 -5.59 -16.22 -1.82
CA ASN A 86 -4.63 -15.88 -2.85
C ASN A 86 -4.07 -14.48 -2.59
N GLY A 87 -2.75 -14.39 -2.44
CA GLY A 87 -2.07 -13.15 -2.11
C GLY A 87 -2.02 -12.13 -3.24
N LEU A 88 -2.30 -12.51 -4.49
CA LEU A 88 -2.39 -11.58 -5.61
C LEU A 88 -3.84 -11.17 -5.90
N THR A 89 -4.79 -12.11 -5.86
CA THR A 89 -6.19 -11.82 -6.26
C THR A 89 -7.13 -11.53 -5.09
N GLY A 90 -6.77 -11.95 -3.87
CA GLY A 90 -7.65 -11.88 -2.71
C GLY A 90 -8.79 -12.91 -2.72
N GLU A 91 -8.67 -13.97 -3.52
CA GLU A 91 -9.67 -15.04 -3.60
C GLU A 91 -9.39 -16.20 -2.63
N PRO A 92 -10.43 -16.89 -2.11
CA PRO A 92 -11.85 -16.61 -2.28
C PRO A 92 -12.29 -15.31 -1.58
N LYS A 93 -13.11 -14.50 -2.27
CA LYS A 93 -13.53 -13.17 -1.77
C LYS A 93 -14.25 -13.24 -0.42
N SER A 94 -15.04 -14.28 -0.17
CA SER A 94 -15.72 -14.49 1.11
C SER A 94 -14.75 -14.58 2.29
N LYS A 95 -13.66 -15.34 2.16
CA LYS A 95 -12.60 -15.44 3.18
C LYS A 95 -11.85 -14.12 3.34
N TYR A 96 -11.61 -13.41 2.25
CA TYR A 96 -10.95 -12.11 2.32
C TYR A 96 -11.79 -11.05 3.02
N TYR A 97 -13.09 -11.01 2.74
CA TYR A 97 -14.01 -10.07 3.38
C TYR A 97 -14.15 -10.39 4.86
N ASP A 98 -14.27 -11.67 5.22
CA ASP A 98 -14.27 -12.13 6.61
C ASP A 98 -12.97 -11.73 7.34
N PHE A 99 -11.80 -11.93 6.71
CA PHE A 99 -10.51 -11.48 7.23
C PHE A 99 -10.43 -9.97 7.44
N ARG A 100 -11.08 -9.19 6.57
CA ARG A 100 -11.12 -7.72 6.63
C ARG A 100 -12.21 -7.17 7.55
N GLY A 101 -13.07 -8.02 8.10
CA GLY A 101 -14.25 -7.61 8.86
C GLY A 101 -15.30 -6.89 8.00
N TRP A 102 -15.36 -7.19 6.70
CA TRP A 102 -16.35 -6.67 5.77
C TRP A 102 -17.53 -7.63 5.61
N ASP A 103 -18.64 -7.12 5.10
CA ASP A 103 -19.84 -7.94 4.86
C ASP A 103 -19.60 -8.98 3.76
N LYS A 104 -19.58 -10.26 4.15
CA LYS A 104 -19.37 -11.40 3.26
C LYS A 104 -20.66 -11.90 2.59
N ASN A 105 -21.83 -11.41 2.99
CA ASN A 105 -23.11 -11.85 2.44
C ASN A 105 -23.44 -11.24 1.08
N ILE A 106 -22.65 -10.28 0.62
CA ILE A 106 -22.82 -9.67 -0.72
C ILE A 106 -22.65 -10.68 -1.87
N PHE A 107 -22.11 -11.87 -1.59
CA PHE A 107 -21.93 -12.96 -2.56
C PHE A 107 -23.02 -14.04 -2.51
N SER A 108 -23.99 -13.98 -1.58
CA SER A 108 -25.02 -15.01 -1.40
C SER A 108 -26.28 -14.80 -2.27
N LYS A 109 -26.15 -14.10 -3.40
CA LYS A 109 -27.25 -13.86 -4.34
C LYS A 109 -27.32 -14.94 -5.40
#